data_AF-A0A7V1HV15-F1
#
_entry.id   AF-A0A7V1HV15-F1
#
_cell.length_a   1.000
_cell.length_b   1.000
_cell.length_c   1.000
_cell.angle_alpha   90.00
_cell.angle_beta   90.00
_cell.angle_gamma   90.00
#
_symmetry.space_group_name_H-M   'P 1'
#
loop_
_entity.id
_entity.type
_entity.pdbx_description
1 polymer ?
#
loop_
_entity_poly.entity_id
_entity_poly.type
_entity_poly.pdbx_seq_one_letter_code
_entity_poly.pdbx_strand_id
1 'polypeptide(L)' 'RAKERVRETDPLKKMSLRSLEERIEKIQFDISEIDRKLADPENYRNAELLKQLAAQRDEFAKKLVPLEDEWVRRAEAEDV' A
#
# COMPACT_ATOMS: atom_id res chain seq x y z
N ARG A 1 -10.08 37.33 -12.74
CA ARG A 1 -9.85 36.24 -11.77
C ARG A 1 -10.46 34.95 -12.34
N ALA A 2 -9.66 34.07 -12.92
CA ALA A 2 -10.09 32.71 -13.24
C ALA A 2 -9.67 31.82 -12.07
N LYS A 3 -10.63 31.23 -11.36
CA LYS A 3 -10.35 30.23 -10.33
C LYS A 3 -9.84 28.98 -11.02
N GLU A 4 -8.56 28.71 -10.84
CA GLU A 4 -7.89 27.47 -11.19
C GLU A 4 -8.68 26.31 -10.58
N ARG A 5 -9.35 25.51 -11.43
CA ARG A 5 -9.92 24.24 -10.99
C ARG A 5 -8.73 23.34 -10.75
N VAL A 6 -8.28 23.25 -9.51
CA VAL A 6 -7.40 22.16 -9.08
C VAL A 6 -8.20 20.89 -9.35
N ARG A 7 -7.95 20.24 -10.50
CA ARG A 7 -8.43 18.89 -10.73
C ARG A 7 -7.68 18.07 -9.69
N GLU A 8 -8.35 17.67 -8.61
CA GLU A 8 -7.92 16.54 -7.80
C GLU A 8 -7.88 15.32 -8.71
N THR A 9 -6.79 15.17 -9.47
CA THR A 9 -6.51 13.93 -10.16
C THR A 9 -6.01 12.99 -9.09
N ASP A 10 -6.93 12.19 -8.57
CA ASP A 10 -6.59 11.01 -7.79
C ASP A 10 -5.48 10.25 -8.55
N PRO A 11 -4.26 10.14 -7.99
CA PRO A 11 -3.13 9.55 -8.67
C PRO A 11 -3.37 8.08 -9.01
N LEU A 12 -4.26 7.40 -8.28
CA LEU A 12 -4.64 6.00 -8.54
C LEU A 12 -5.46 5.87 -9.82
N LYS A 13 -6.29 6.87 -10.14
CA LYS A 13 -7.12 6.90 -11.37
C LYS A 13 -6.32 6.89 -12.67
N LYS A 14 -5.04 7.26 -12.62
CA LYS A 14 -4.13 7.25 -13.77
C LYS A 14 -3.32 5.97 -13.93
N MET A 15 -3.28 5.11 -12.91
CA MET A 15 -2.58 3.82 -13.01
C MET A 15 -3.33 2.88 -13.94
N SER A 16 -2.68 1.87 -14.51
CA SER A 16 -3.37 0.75 -15.15
C SER A 16 -3.72 -0.32 -14.10
N LEU A 17 -4.61 -1.27 -14.44
CA LEU A 17 -4.92 -2.41 -13.57
C LEU A 17 -3.64 -3.20 -13.20
N ARG A 18 -2.80 -3.47 -14.20
CA ARG A 18 -1.48 -4.11 -14.01
C ARG A 18 -0.57 -3.32 -13.09
N SER A 19 -0.51 -1.99 -13.21
CA SER A 19 0.32 -1.17 -12.33
C SER A 19 -0.21 -1.10 -10.89
N LEU A 20 -1.52 -1.24 -10.68
CA LEU A 20 -2.11 -1.40 -9.36
C LEU A 20 -1.71 -2.75 -8.76
N GLU A 21 -1.84 -3.83 -9.53
CA GLU A 21 -1.45 -5.19 -9.14
C GLU A 21 0.03 -5.27 -8.73
N GLU A 22 0.95 -4.81 -9.59
CA GLU A 22 2.39 -4.79 -9.30
C GLU A 22 2.73 -4.02 -8.01
N ARG A 23 1.97 -2.95 -7.70
CA ARG A 23 2.14 -2.17 -6.47
C ARG A 23 1.57 -2.88 -5.25
N ILE A 24 0.42 -3.51 -5.38
CA ILE A 24 -0.23 -4.33 -4.34
C ILE A 24 0.71 -5.48 -3.96
N GLU A 25 1.18 -6.25 -4.93
CA GLU A 25 2.10 -7.37 -4.72
C GLU A 25 3.38 -6.94 -4.02
N LYS A 26 3.98 -5.82 -4.46
CA LYS A 26 5.18 -5.27 -3.83
C LYS A 26 4.92 -4.90 -2.37
N ILE A 27 3.81 -4.22 -2.08
CA ILE A 27 3.48 -3.80 -0.71
C ILE A 27 3.19 -5.02 0.17
N GLN A 28 2.49 -6.04 -0.34
CA GLN A 28 2.23 -7.28 0.37
C GLN A 28 3.52 -8.06 0.66
N PHE A 29 4.47 -8.07 -0.28
CA PHE A 29 5.81 -8.61 -0.06
C PHE A 29 6.57 -7.85 1.04
N ASP A 30 6.58 -6.51 0.96
CA ASP A 30 7.24 -5.65 1.95
C ASP A 30 6.66 -5.84 3.37
N ILE A 31 5.33 -6.00 3.49
CA ILE A 31 4.64 -6.34 4.75
C ILE A 31 5.10 -7.71 5.26
N SER A 32 5.15 -8.73 4.38
CA SER A 32 5.55 -10.09 4.76
C SER A 32 6.98 -10.14 5.29
N GLU A 33 7.88 -9.37 4.69
CA GLU A 33 9.27 -9.22 5.14
C GLU A 33 9.37 -8.53 6.51
N ILE A 34 8.51 -7.53 6.77
CA ILE A 34 8.42 -6.88 8.07
C ILE A 34 7.86 -7.85 9.12
N ASP A 35 6.80 -8.60 8.80
CA ASP A 35 6.21 -9.58 9.70
C ASP A 35 7.22 -10.66 10.08
N ARG A 36 8.05 -11.12 9.12
CA ARG A 36 9.16 -12.02 9.42
C ARG A 36 10.16 -11.42 10.40
N LYS A 37 10.53 -10.15 10.24
CA LYS A 37 11.46 -9.46 11.16
C LYS A 37 10.85 -9.23 12.54
N LEU A 38 9.55 -8.93 12.60
CA LEU A 38 8.80 -8.78 13.84
C LEU A 38 8.63 -10.11 14.58
N ALA A 39 8.69 -11.24 13.89
CA ALA A 39 8.63 -12.59 14.47
C ALA A 39 10.01 -13.15 14.86
N ASP A 40 11.10 -12.48 14.49
CA ASP A 40 12.47 -12.91 14.76
C ASP A 40 12.87 -12.56 16.21
N PRO A 41 13.12 -13.56 17.09
CA PRO A 41 13.47 -13.32 18.49
C PRO A 41 14.75 -12.49 18.68
N GLU A 42 15.67 -12.50 17.71
CA GLU A 42 16.91 -11.71 17.79
C GLU A 42 16.62 -10.21 17.80
N ASN A 43 15.50 -9.78 17.19
CA ASN A 43 15.09 -8.39 17.15
C ASN A 43 14.41 -7.93 18.46
N TYR A 44 14.02 -8.85 19.35
CA TYR A 44 13.24 -8.51 20.56
C TYR A 44 14.03 -7.71 21.59
N ARG A 45 15.36 -7.76 21.49
CA ARG A 45 16.26 -6.96 22.33
C ARG A 45 16.30 -5.49 21.91
N ASN A 46 15.75 -5.15 20.74
CA ASN A 46 15.74 -3.79 20.21
C ASN A 46 14.30 -3.28 20.07
N ALA A 47 13.78 -2.70 21.15
CA ALA A 47 12.42 -2.16 21.20
C ALA A 47 12.18 -1.04 20.18
N GLU A 48 13.19 -0.21 19.88
CA GLU A 48 13.06 0.85 18.89
C GLU A 48 12.94 0.29 17.48
N LEU A 49 13.71 -0.75 17.14
CA LEU A 49 13.55 -1.47 15.88
C LEU A 49 12.16 -2.07 15.73
N LEU A 50 11.64 -2.75 16.76
CA LEU A 50 10.29 -3.32 16.72
C LEU A 50 9.22 -2.25 16.52
N LYS A 51 9.35 -1.10 17.18
CA LYS A 51 8.44 0.03 17.01
C LYS A 51 8.49 0.59 15.58
N GLN A 52 9.67 0.71 14.99
CA GLN A 52 9.85 1.16 13.61
C GLN A 52 9.25 0.17 12.61
N LEU A 53 9.49 -1.13 12.81
CA LEU A 53 8.90 -2.19 11.97
C LEU A 53 7.37 -2.19 12.05
N ALA A 54 6.79 -2.07 13.25
CA ALA A 54 5.34 -1.99 13.43
C ALA A 54 4.75 -0.74 12.74
N ALA A 55 5.40 0.42 12.88
CA ALA A 55 4.97 1.64 12.20
C ALA A 55 5.03 1.51 10.68
N GLN A 56 6.10 0.91 10.14
CA GLN A 56 6.22 0.66 8.69
C GLN A 56 5.15 -0.30 8.17
N ARG A 57 4.85 -1.36 8.92
CA ARG A 57 3.76 -2.29 8.61
C ARG A 57 2.41 -1.57 8.51
N ASP A 58 2.10 -0.74 9.50
CA ASP A 58 0.85 0.04 9.54
C ASP A 58 0.77 1.05 8.39
N GLU A 59 1.87 1.70 8.03
CA GLU A 59 1.92 2.59 6.88
C GLU A 59 1.69 1.85 5.57
N PHE A 60 2.24 0.65 5.41
CA PHE A 60 2.01 -0.16 4.22
C PHE A 60 0.57 -0.67 4.15
N ALA A 61 0.00 -1.13 5.27
CA ALA A 61 -1.41 -1.52 5.32
C ALA A 61 -2.34 -0.36 4.92
N LYS A 62 -2.06 0.86 5.40
CA LYS A 62 -2.84 2.07 5.01
C LYS A 62 -2.72 2.41 3.52
N LYS A 63 -1.57 2.13 2.89
CA LYS A 63 -1.36 2.34 1.46
C LYS A 63 -1.99 1.24 0.61
N LEU A 64 -2.06 0.03 1.15
CA LEU A 64 -2.57 -1.16 0.46
C LEU A 64 -4.08 -1.06 0.19
N VAL A 65 -4.87 -0.70 1.22
CA VAL A 65 -6.34 -0.61 1.14
C VAL A 65 -6.84 0.17 -0.08
N PRO A 66 -6.45 1.45 -0.32
CA PRO A 66 -6.96 2.19 -1.46
C PRO A 66 -6.47 1.65 -2.82
N LEU A 67 -5.36 0.91 -2.86
CA LEU A 67 -4.89 0.26 -4.08
C LEU A 67 -5.74 -0.97 -4.39
N GLU A 68 -6.01 -1.80 -3.39
CA GLU A 68 -6.87 -2.99 -3.50
C GLU A 68 -8.30 -2.59 -3.89
N ASP A 69 -8.87 -1.57 -3.23
CA ASP A 69 -10.20 -1.05 -3.55
C ASP A 69 -10.32 -0.60 -5.01
N GLU A 70 -9.34 0.16 -5.52
CA GLU A 70 -9.36 0.62 -6.91
C GLU A 70 -9.06 -0.49 -7.92
N TRP A 71 -8.24 -1.49 -7.55
CA TRP A 71 -8.03 -2.67 -8.38
C TRP A 71 -9.32 -3.49 -8.51
N VAL A 72 -9.99 -3.80 -7.40
CA VAL A 72 -11.25 -4.57 -7.38
C VAL A 72 -12.32 -3.86 -8.21
N ARG A 73 -12.52 -2.55 -7.99
CA ARG A 73 -13.49 -1.74 -8.74
C ARG A 73 -13.30 -1.83 -10.25
N ARG A 74 -12.05 -1.96 -10.71
CA ARG A 74 -11.73 -2.02 -12.14
C ARG A 74 -11.75 -3.44 -12.70
N ALA A 75 -11.27 -4.41 -11.95
CA ALA A 75 -11.38 -5.82 -12.33
C ALA A 75 -12.85 -6.19 -12.55
N GLU A 76 -13.74 -5.79 -11.62
CA GLU A 76 -15.18 -5.97 -11.76
C GLU A 76 -15.79 -5.22 -12.96
N ALA A 77 -15.20 -4.11 -13.40
CA ALA A 77 -15.69 -3.34 -14.54
C ALA A 77 -15.25 -3.90 -15.90
N GLU A 78 -14.14 -4.65 -15.95
CA GLU A 78 -13.64 -5.32 -17.16
C GLU A 78 -14.31 -6.70 -17.35
N ASP A 79 -14.85 -7.30 -16.28
CA ASP A 79 -15.56 -8.60 -16.30
C ASP A 79 -17.06 -8.50 -16.68
N VAL A 80 -17.55 -7.33 -17.11
CA VAL A 80 -18.96 -7.05 -17.52
C VAL A 80 -19.03 -6.66 -18.99
#